data_AF-A0A0K8QI03-F1
#
_entry.id   AF-A0A0K8QI03-F1
#
_cell.length_a   1.000
_cell.length_b   1.000
_cell.length_c   1.000
_cell.angle_alpha   90.00
_cell.angle_beta   90.00
_cell.angle_gamma   90.00
#
_symmetry.space_group_name_H-M   'P 1'
#
loop_
_entity.id
_entity.type
_entity.pdbx_description
1 polymer ?
#
loop_
_entity_poly.entity_id
_entity_poly.type
_entity_poly.pdbx_seq_one_letter_code
_entity_poly.pdbx_strand_id
1 'polypeptide(L)'
;MGAGPGASSRSGGLERVLVTLGSHGSVVLDSLAASGEQISRIAPTKVSAVDTTGAGDAFTGAVAARLAAGVTLAEAAAFASVAAALATTKKGTQAAYPGAEEVLEHLRIS
;
A
#
# COMPACT_ATOMS: atom_id res chain seq x y z
N MET A 1 33.92 30.87 5.07
CA MET A 1 32.70 30.45 4.36
C MET A 1 32.59 28.93 4.49
N GLY A 2 31.83 28.45 5.47
CA GLY A 2 31.67 27.02 5.75
C GLY A 2 30.52 26.44 4.93
N ALA A 3 30.77 25.34 4.23
CA ALA A 3 29.73 24.55 3.61
C ALA A 3 28.92 23.83 4.70
N GLY A 4 27.60 24.01 4.71
CA GLY A 4 26.70 23.29 5.61
C GLY A 4 26.57 21.80 5.24
N PRO A 5 26.25 20.91 6.20
CA PRO A 5 26.05 19.50 5.92
C PRO A 5 24.66 19.29 5.31
N GLY A 6 24.55 18.55 4.21
CA GLY A 6 23.23 18.10 3.73
C GLY A 6 23.11 17.69 2.27
N ALA A 7 24.14 17.84 1.43
CA ALA A 7 24.11 17.28 0.07
C ALA A 7 24.47 15.79 0.12
N SER A 8 23.52 14.95 0.56
CA SER A 8 23.65 13.50 0.46
C SER A 8 23.59 13.09 -1.01
N SER A 9 24.73 12.62 -1.52
CA SER A 9 24.88 11.99 -2.83
C SER A 9 23.79 10.92 -3.03
N ARG A 10 22.82 11.16 -3.92
CA ARG A 10 21.83 10.14 -4.29
C ARG A 10 22.47 9.21 -5.30
N SER A 11 23.01 8.08 -4.83
CA SER A 11 23.15 6.90 -5.68
C SER A 11 21.75 6.57 -6.22
N GLY A 12 21.64 6.22 -7.50
CA GLY A 12 20.35 6.10 -8.22
C GLY A 12 19.43 4.94 -7.80
N GLY A 13 19.24 4.72 -6.50
CA GLY A 13 18.31 3.77 -5.93
C GLY A 13 16.88 4.30 -5.82
N LEU A 14 15.92 3.40 -5.68
CA LEU A 14 14.51 3.72 -5.43
C LEU A 14 14.36 4.23 -3.99
N GLU A 15 13.71 5.37 -3.81
CA GLU A 15 13.46 5.99 -2.49
C GLU A 15 12.31 5.33 -1.74
N ARG A 16 11.33 4.85 -2.50
CA ARG A 16 10.14 4.19 -1.97
C ARG A 16 9.89 2.89 -2.72
N VAL A 17 9.74 1.81 -1.96
CA VAL A 17 9.47 0.47 -2.48
C VAL A 17 8.32 -0.13 -1.69
N LEU A 18 7.38 -0.75 -2.38
CA LEU A 18 6.26 -1.47 -1.80
C LEU A 18 6.26 -2.89 -2.34
N VAL A 19 6.36 -3.88 -1.45
CA VAL A 19 6.44 -5.30 -1.81
C VAL A 19 5.20 -6.01 -1.29
N THR A 20 4.37 -6.53 -2.19
CA THR A 20 3.23 -7.37 -1.83
C THR A 20 3.68 -8.80 -1.50
N LEU A 21 3.12 -9.38 -0.45
CA LEU A 21 3.43 -10.73 0.02
C LEU A 21 2.20 -11.66 -0.06
N GLY A 22 1.26 -11.35 -0.95
CA GLY A 22 -0.01 -12.07 -1.10
C GLY A 22 -0.83 -12.06 0.19
N SER A 23 -1.23 -13.23 0.66
CA SER A 23 -1.99 -13.40 1.91
C SER A 23 -1.23 -13.00 3.18
N HIS A 24 0.04 -12.63 3.08
CA HIS A 24 0.86 -12.15 4.21
C HIS A 24 0.95 -10.61 4.28
N GLY A 25 0.21 -9.89 3.44
CA GLY A 25 0.14 -8.42 3.45
C GLY A 25 1.19 -7.79 2.56
N SER A 26 1.86 -6.74 3.04
CA SER A 26 2.92 -6.06 2.28
C SER A 26 3.99 -5.45 3.19
N VAL A 27 5.13 -5.09 2.61
CA VAL A 27 6.20 -4.33 3.27
C VAL A 27 6.43 -3.03 2.50
N VAL A 28 6.46 -1.92 3.23
CA VAL A 28 6.83 -0.59 2.74
C VAL A 28 8.27 -0.33 3.15
N LEU A 29 9.10 0.08 2.21
CA LEU A 29 10.41 0.66 2.44
C LEU A 29 10.35 2.12 1.97
N ASP A 30 10.48 3.09 2.87
CA ASP A 30 10.41 4.52 2.55
C ASP A 30 11.60 5.25 3.17
N SER A 31 12.62 5.55 2.37
CA SER A 31 13.82 6.25 2.82
C SER A 31 13.56 7.72 3.16
N LEU A 32 12.40 8.26 2.78
CA LEU A 32 11.98 9.63 3.04
C LEU A 32 11.13 9.74 4.32
N ALA A 33 10.72 8.62 4.92
CA ALA A 33 9.99 8.59 6.18
C ALA A 33 10.87 9.01 7.38
N ALA A 34 10.23 9.33 8.51
CA ALA A 34 10.94 9.64 9.74
C ALA A 34 11.83 8.46 10.19
N SER A 35 12.90 8.78 10.94
CA SER A 35 13.76 7.74 11.51
C SER A 35 12.94 6.77 12.36
N GLY A 36 13.08 5.46 12.08
CA GLY A 36 12.29 4.41 12.73
C GLY A 36 11.03 3.97 11.97
N GLU A 37 10.57 4.73 10.96
CA GLU A 37 9.38 4.41 10.16
C GLU A 37 9.73 3.95 8.72
N GLN A 38 11.01 3.85 8.42
CA GLN A 38 11.54 3.52 7.08
C GLN A 38 11.14 2.14 6.60
N ILE A 39 10.76 1.23 7.50
CA ILE A 39 10.26 -0.11 7.19
C ILE A 39 8.92 -0.29 7.92
N SER A 40 7.83 -0.43 7.16
CA SER A 40 6.51 -0.70 7.72
C SER A 40 5.97 -2.02 7.18
N ARG A 41 5.54 -2.90 8.08
CA ARG A 41 4.83 -4.13 7.72
C ARG A 41 3.33 -3.87 7.81
N ILE A 42 2.63 -4.14 6.71
CA ILE A 42 1.19 -3.97 6.60
C ILE A 42 0.56 -5.34 6.77
N ALA A 43 -0.33 -5.47 7.75
CA ALA A 43 -1.07 -6.70 7.98
C ALA A 43 -2.02 -7.00 6.81
N PRO A 44 -2.20 -8.26 6.43
CA PRO A 44 -3.22 -8.64 5.46
C PRO A 44 -4.63 -8.48 6.06
N THR A 45 -5.60 -8.16 5.22
CA THR A 45 -7.02 -8.32 5.56
C THR A 45 -7.44 -9.77 5.27
N LYS A 46 -7.94 -10.47 6.29
CA LYS A 46 -8.38 -11.87 6.13
C LYS A 46 -9.77 -11.91 5.50
N VAL A 47 -9.89 -12.67 4.41
CA VAL A 47 -11.15 -12.88 3.69
C VAL A 47 -11.25 -14.34 3.22
N SER A 48 -12.46 -14.76 2.87
CA SER A 48 -12.67 -16.00 2.10
C SER A 48 -12.55 -15.65 0.61
N ALA A 49 -11.39 -15.92 0.01
CA ALA A 49 -11.12 -15.60 -1.38
C ALA A 49 -11.87 -16.55 -2.33
N VAL A 50 -12.48 -15.99 -3.37
CA VAL A 50 -13.21 -16.69 -4.45
C VAL A 50 -12.39 -16.68 -5.75
N ASP A 51 -11.78 -15.54 -6.08
CA ASP A 51 -10.97 -15.34 -7.29
C ASP A 51 -9.88 -14.30 -6.98
N THR A 52 -8.61 -14.65 -7.11
CA THR A 52 -7.50 -13.74 -6.78
C THR A 52 -7.01 -12.91 -7.97
N THR A 53 -7.63 -13.08 -9.13
CA THR A 53 -7.26 -12.39 -10.37
C THR A 53 -7.44 -10.88 -10.20
N GLY A 54 -6.38 -10.11 -10.49
CA GLY A 54 -6.43 -8.64 -10.41
C GLY A 54 -6.31 -8.05 -9.00
N ALA A 55 -6.04 -8.85 -7.96
CA ALA A 55 -5.80 -8.34 -6.61
C ALA A 55 -4.60 -7.38 -6.52
N GLY A 56 -3.53 -7.66 -7.29
CA GLY A 56 -2.36 -6.79 -7.38
C GLY A 56 -2.65 -5.45 -8.07
N ASP A 57 -3.53 -5.46 -9.08
CA ASP A 57 -3.98 -4.26 -9.77
C ASP A 57 -4.89 -3.42 -8.87
N ALA A 58 -5.82 -4.06 -8.14
CA ALA A 58 -6.64 -3.40 -7.13
C ALA A 58 -5.77 -2.74 -6.04
N PHE A 59 -4.77 -3.47 -5.55
CA PHE A 59 -3.81 -2.98 -4.58
C PHE A 59 -3.05 -1.75 -5.13
N THR A 60 -2.46 -1.87 -6.32
CA THR A 60 -1.66 -0.80 -6.94
C THR A 60 -2.51 0.44 -7.24
N GLY A 61 -3.71 0.25 -7.78
CA GLY A 61 -4.65 1.34 -8.06
C GLY A 61 -5.09 2.06 -6.79
N ALA A 62 -5.38 1.31 -5.71
CA ALA A 62 -5.71 1.87 -4.41
C ALA A 62 -4.54 2.67 -3.81
N VAL A 63 -3.30 2.15 -3.88
CA VAL A 63 -2.11 2.90 -3.44
C VAL A 63 -1.98 4.20 -4.22
N ALA A 64 -2.06 4.15 -5.56
CA ALA A 64 -1.94 5.33 -6.42
C ALA A 64 -3.01 6.39 -6.09
N ALA A 65 -4.26 5.98 -5.92
CA ALA A 65 -5.36 6.87 -5.56
C ALA A 65 -5.16 7.54 -4.19
N ARG A 66 -4.68 6.78 -3.20
CA ARG A 66 -4.41 7.29 -1.85
C ARG A 66 -3.20 8.22 -1.82
N LEU A 67 -2.11 7.89 -2.51
CA LEU A 67 -0.96 8.80 -2.66
C LEU A 67 -1.36 10.11 -3.35
N ALA A 68 -2.19 10.06 -4.39
CA ALA A 68 -2.72 11.25 -5.05
C ALA A 68 -3.61 12.11 -4.12
N ALA A 69 -4.24 11.49 -3.11
CA ALA A 69 -4.96 12.17 -2.05
C ALA A 69 -4.06 12.70 -0.90
N GLY A 70 -2.74 12.56 -1.02
CA GLY A 70 -1.76 13.15 -0.10
C GLY A 70 -1.49 12.35 1.18
N VAL A 71 -1.94 11.09 1.28
CA VAL A 71 -1.60 10.24 2.43
C VAL A 71 -0.22 9.60 2.29
N THR A 72 0.33 9.13 3.40
CA THR A 72 1.64 8.46 3.42
C THR A 72 1.59 7.13 2.67
N LEU A 73 2.75 6.61 2.24
CA LEU A 73 2.82 5.32 1.55
C LEU A 73 2.36 4.15 2.45
N ALA A 74 2.64 4.22 3.75
CA ALA A 74 2.19 3.22 4.72
C ALA A 74 0.66 3.21 4.87
N GLU A 75 0.03 4.38 5.02
CA GLU A 75 -1.44 4.51 5.09
C GLU A 75 -2.11 4.09 3.77
N ALA A 76 -1.52 4.47 2.63
CA ALA A 76 -1.98 4.03 1.32
C ALA A 76 -1.92 2.51 1.16
N ALA A 77 -0.84 1.88 1.63
CA ALA A 77 -0.69 0.42 1.59
C ALA A 77 -1.66 -0.31 2.53
N ALA A 78 -1.96 0.26 3.71
CA ALA A 78 -2.97 -0.29 4.62
C ALA A 78 -4.36 -0.31 3.98
N PHE A 79 -4.77 0.82 3.39
CA PHE A 79 -6.02 0.92 2.62
C PHE A 79 -6.04 -0.06 1.44
N ALA A 80 -4.93 -0.14 0.69
CA ALA A 80 -4.81 -1.02 -0.47
C ALA A 80 -4.87 -2.51 -0.08
N SER A 81 -4.36 -2.90 1.09
CA SER A 81 -4.45 -4.28 1.58
C SER A 81 -5.90 -4.73 1.73
N VAL A 82 -6.75 -3.86 2.31
CA VAL A 82 -8.19 -4.09 2.43
C VAL A 82 -8.84 -4.15 1.04
N ALA A 83 -8.55 -3.17 0.18
CA ALA A 83 -9.11 -3.12 -1.17
C ALA A 83 -8.80 -4.38 -1.99
N ALA A 84 -7.56 -4.84 -1.95
CA ALA A 84 -7.11 -6.05 -2.62
C ALA A 84 -7.79 -7.30 -2.06
N ALA A 85 -7.90 -7.42 -0.73
CA ALA A 85 -8.58 -8.55 -0.11
C ALA A 85 -10.07 -8.61 -0.53
N LEU A 86 -10.78 -7.49 -0.44
CA LEU A 86 -12.18 -7.42 -0.86
C LEU A 86 -12.37 -7.73 -2.34
N ALA A 87 -11.46 -7.26 -3.22
CA ALA A 87 -11.49 -7.60 -4.63
C ALA A 87 -11.43 -9.11 -4.89
N THR A 88 -10.83 -9.89 -3.98
CA THR A 88 -10.78 -11.35 -4.13
C THR A 88 -12.05 -12.09 -3.75
N THR A 89 -13.03 -11.41 -3.15
CA THR A 89 -14.26 -12.03 -2.62
C THR A 89 -15.36 -12.22 -3.69
N LYS A 90 -15.17 -11.64 -4.88
CA LYS A 90 -16.08 -11.71 -6.03
C LYS A 90 -15.30 -12.20 -7.25
N LYS A 91 -15.99 -12.78 -8.24
CA LYS A 91 -15.34 -13.21 -9.49
C LYS A 91 -15.02 -12.02 -10.39
N GLY A 92 -13.91 -12.11 -11.12
CA GLY A 92 -13.50 -11.12 -12.11
C GLY A 92 -12.49 -10.10 -11.57
N THR A 93 -12.07 -9.18 -12.44
CA THR A 93 -11.04 -8.17 -12.14
C THR A 93 -11.66 -6.85 -11.70
N GLN A 94 -11.70 -5.84 -12.57
CA GLN A 94 -12.17 -4.49 -12.24
C GLN A 94 -13.62 -4.46 -11.71
N ALA A 95 -14.47 -5.37 -12.21
CA ALA A 95 -15.85 -5.49 -11.75
C ALA A 95 -15.98 -5.95 -10.28
N ALA A 96 -14.93 -6.54 -9.71
CA ALA A 96 -14.89 -7.00 -8.33
C ALA A 96 -14.33 -5.94 -7.36
N TYR A 97 -13.78 -4.82 -7.86
CA TYR A 97 -13.10 -3.84 -7.02
C TYR A 97 -14.08 -3.10 -6.09
N PRO A 98 -13.76 -2.94 -4.80
CA PRO A 98 -14.61 -2.24 -3.85
C PRO A 98 -14.59 -0.73 -4.08
N GLY A 99 -15.64 -0.06 -3.62
CA GLY A 99 -15.66 1.41 -3.50
C GLY A 99 -14.81 1.88 -2.30
N ALA A 100 -14.41 3.16 -2.30
CA ALA A 100 -13.58 3.69 -1.22
C ALA A 100 -14.27 3.68 0.16
N GLU A 101 -15.59 3.88 0.22
CA GLU A 101 -16.36 3.81 1.47
C GLU A 101 -16.35 2.41 2.06
N GLU A 102 -16.61 1.38 1.25
CA GLU A 102 -16.55 -0.04 1.64
C GLU A 102 -15.17 -0.40 2.22
N VAL A 103 -14.09 0.09 1.61
CA VAL A 103 -12.72 -0.11 2.11
C VAL A 103 -12.51 0.57 3.46
N LEU A 104 -12.97 1.82 3.63
CA LEU A 104 -12.82 2.57 4.88
C LEU A 104 -13.61 1.94 6.04
N GLU A 105 -14.79 1.38 5.76
CA GLU A 105 -15.57 0.65 6.76
C GLU A 105 -14.80 -0.57 7.28
N HIS A 106 -14.21 -1.36 6.39
CA HIS A 106 -13.42 -2.53 6.77
C HIS A 106 -12.12 -2.14 7.50
N LEU A 107 -11.46 -1.06 7.08
CA LEU A 107 -10.23 -0.58 7.71
C LEU A 107 -10.45 -0.13 9.17
N ARG A 108 -11.63 0.43 9.50
CA ARG A 108 -11.98 0.85 10.86
C ARG A 108 -12.24 -0.32 11.82
N ILE A 109 -12.51 -1.51 11.29
CA ILE A 109 -12.87 -2.72 12.04
C ILE A 109 -11.66 -3.66 12.20
N SER A 110 -10.54 -3.34 11.54
CA SER A 110 -9.33 -4.17 11.46
C SER A 110 -8.28 -3.82 12.51
#